data_AF-A0A2A5NXE4-F1
#
_entry.id   AF-A0A2A5NXE4-F1
#
_cell.length_a   1.000
_cell.length_b   1.000
_cell.length_c   1.000
_cell.angle_alpha   90.00
_cell.angle_beta   90.00
_cell.angle_gamma   90.00
#
_symmetry.space_group_name_H-M   'P 1'
#
loop_
_entity.id
_entity.type
_entity.pdbx_description
1 polymer ?
#
loop_
_entity_poly.entity_id
_entity_poly.type
_entity_poly.pdbx_seq_one_letter_code
_entity_poly.pdbx_strand_id
1 'polypeptide(L)'
;MSGEERRAPTVRLKGEALEVEDPDEARQLHSSGHYGEPVDGRLRLSPVEALHLLERGRVRVVDEGGRELSFEELARRLTRRDPKTWLKYLVYSDLRRRGYVVKGGLR
;
A
#
# COMPACT_ATOMS: atom_id res chain seq x y z
N MET A 1 11.59 14.04 25.31
CA MET A 1 11.81 13.58 23.93
C MET A 1 10.47 13.69 23.22
N SER A 2 10.32 14.74 22.41
CA SER A 2 9.08 15.08 21.73
C SER A 2 8.65 13.90 20.87
N GLY A 3 7.48 13.33 21.17
CA GLY A 3 6.84 12.35 20.32
C GLY A 3 6.46 13.05 19.04
N GLU A 4 7.31 12.94 18.02
CA GLU A 4 6.96 13.30 16.66
C GLU A 4 5.68 12.51 16.33
N GLU A 5 4.60 13.25 16.10
CA GLU A 5 3.32 12.74 15.63
C GLU A 5 3.63 11.89 14.39
N ARG A 6 3.66 10.56 14.54
CA ARG A 6 4.07 9.65 13.47
C ARG A 6 3.03 9.73 12.37
N ARG A 7 3.26 10.59 11.38
CA ARG A 7 2.44 10.69 10.19
C ARG A 7 2.53 9.37 9.41
N ALA A 8 1.40 8.87 8.95
CA ALA A 8 1.37 7.66 8.15
C ALA A 8 2.19 7.85 6.85
N PRO A 9 3.02 6.88 6.45
CA PRO A 9 3.74 6.87 5.18
C PRO A 9 2.86 7.22 3.98
N THR A 10 3.46 7.91 3.01
CA THR A 10 2.78 8.41 1.82
C THR A 10 3.06 7.51 0.63
N VAL A 11 2.01 6.88 0.12
CA VAL A 11 2.05 6.11 -1.13
C VAL A 11 1.56 7.00 -2.26
N ARG A 12 2.34 7.14 -3.32
CA ARG A 12 1.94 7.83 -4.55
C ARG A 12 1.42 6.84 -5.58
N LEU A 13 0.23 7.11 -6.10
CA LEU A 13 -0.31 6.44 -7.27
C LEU A 13 0.12 7.21 -8.53
N LYS A 14 1.06 6.65 -9.31
CA LYS A 14 1.56 7.20 -10.58
C LYS A 14 1.23 6.27 -11.73
N GLY A 15 0.24 6.63 -12.54
CA GLY A 15 -0.40 5.75 -13.51
C GLY A 15 -0.83 4.41 -12.88
N GLU A 16 0.05 3.42 -13.01
CA GLU A 16 -0.16 2.04 -12.58
C GLU A 16 0.62 1.65 -11.32
N ALA A 17 1.61 2.46 -10.94
CA ALA A 17 2.54 2.18 -9.86
C ALA A 17 2.07 2.80 -8.54
N LEU A 18 2.20 2.04 -7.44
CA LEU A 18 1.96 2.48 -6.07
C LEU A 18 3.28 2.44 -5.33
N GLU A 19 3.84 3.61 -5.03
CA GLU A 19 5.22 3.72 -4.55
C GLU A 19 5.35 4.64 -3.34
N VAL A 20 6.17 4.23 -2.38
CA VAL A 20 6.69 5.09 -1.31
C VAL A 20 8.06 5.58 -1.77
N GLU A 21 8.18 6.89 -1.97
CA GLU A 21 9.41 7.49 -2.51
C GLU A 21 10.38 7.93 -1.40
N ASP A 22 9.86 8.23 -0.22
CA ASP A 22 10.69 8.57 0.92
C ASP A 22 11.41 7.30 1.44
N PRO A 23 12.75 7.27 1.46
CA PRO A 23 13.50 6.08 1.85
C PRO A 23 13.27 5.63 3.29
N ASP A 24 12.99 6.56 4.22
CA ASP A 24 12.79 6.24 5.62
C ASP A 24 11.39 5.67 5.87
N GLU A 25 10.37 6.25 5.22
CA GLU A 25 9.01 5.69 5.18
C GLU A 25 9.01 4.29 4.52
N ALA A 26 9.74 4.13 3.41
CA ALA A 26 9.90 2.85 2.72
C ALA A 26 10.53 1.79 3.62
N ARG A 27 11.64 2.12 4.31
CA ARG A 27 12.28 1.20 5.28
C ARG A 27 11.35 0.85 6.43
N GLN A 28 10.62 1.83 6.96
CA GLN A 28 9.67 1.61 8.06
C GLN A 28 8.57 0.62 7.66
N LEU A 29 8.00 0.80 6.46
CA LEU A 29 6.90 -0.03 5.99
C LEU A 29 7.37 -1.46 5.66
N HIS A 30 8.54 -1.59 5.03
CA HIS A 30 9.12 -2.89 4.69
C HIS A 30 9.56 -3.67 5.93
N SER A 31 10.26 -3.04 6.88
CA SER A 31 10.75 -3.69 8.10
C SER A 31 9.65 -4.12 9.07
N SER A 32 8.55 -3.38 9.14
CA SER A 32 7.48 -3.62 10.12
C SER A 32 6.47 -4.71 9.72
N GLY A 33 6.50 -5.20 8.48
CA GLY A 33 5.52 -6.19 8.03
C GLY A 33 5.81 -6.91 6.72
N HIS A 34 7.01 -6.72 6.14
CA HIS A 34 7.39 -7.25 4.84
C HIS A 34 6.36 -6.85 3.76
N TYR A 35 6.01 -5.57 3.72
CA TYR A 35 5.17 -5.01 2.67
C TYR A 35 6.02 -4.45 1.55
N GLY A 36 5.59 -4.67 0.31
CA GLY A 36 6.21 -4.14 -0.89
C GLY A 36 7.52 -4.79 -1.28
N GLU A 37 8.01 -4.39 -2.43
CA GLU A 37 9.30 -4.78 -2.99
C GLU A 37 10.17 -3.52 -3.13
N PRO A 38 11.39 -3.50 -2.57
CA PRO A 38 12.33 -2.41 -2.78
C PRO A 38 12.75 -2.35 -4.26
N VAL A 39 12.60 -1.18 -4.89
CA VAL A 39 12.97 -0.93 -6.29
C VAL A 39 13.60 0.46 -6.37
N ASP A 40 14.85 0.56 -6.82
CA ASP A 40 15.57 1.83 -7.05
C ASP A 40 15.49 2.83 -5.87
N GLY A 41 15.61 2.33 -4.64
CA GLY A 41 15.55 3.16 -3.42
C GLY A 41 14.14 3.58 -2.99
N ARG A 42 13.11 3.15 -3.72
CA ARG A 42 11.69 3.28 -3.37
C ARG A 42 11.14 1.95 -2.89
N LEU A 43 9.94 1.98 -2.33
CA LEU A 43 9.17 0.76 -2.05
C LEU A 43 7.94 0.71 -2.93
N ARG A 44 7.86 -0.30 -3.79
CA ARG A 44 6.70 -0.54 -4.65
C ARG A 44 5.73 -1.49 -3.95
N LEU A 45 4.46 -1.09 -3.87
CA LEU A 45 3.39 -1.90 -3.32
C LEU A 45 2.56 -2.54 -4.43
N SER A 46 2.11 -3.77 -4.21
CA SER A 46 1.04 -4.34 -5.03
C SER A 46 -0.31 -3.65 -4.75
N PRO A 47 -1.28 -3.75 -5.68
CA PRO A 47 -2.63 -3.20 -5.47
C PRO A 47 -3.29 -3.68 -4.18
N VAL A 48 -3.13 -4.98 -3.84
CA VAL A 48 -3.74 -5.56 -2.63
C VAL A 48 -3.05 -5.10 -1.34
N GLU A 49 -1.74 -4.88 -1.39
CA GLU A 49 -0.98 -4.31 -0.27
C GLU A 49 -1.41 -2.88 0.01
N ALA A 50 -1.49 -2.03 -1.01
CA ALA A 50 -1.89 -0.64 -0.85
C ALA A 50 -3.30 -0.52 -0.28
N LEU A 51 -4.26 -1.32 -0.79
CA LEU A 51 -5.63 -1.35 -0.25
C LEU A 51 -5.66 -1.78 1.22
N HIS A 52 -4.96 -2.86 1.56
CA HIS A 52 -4.92 -3.35 2.93
C HIS A 52 -4.27 -2.35 3.89
N LEU A 53 -3.17 -1.72 3.49
CA LEU A 53 -2.49 -0.74 4.33
C LEU A 53 -3.32 0.53 4.51
N LEU A 54 -4.00 0.98 3.45
CA LEU A 54 -4.90 2.13 3.50
C LEU A 54 -6.13 1.85 4.39
N GLU A 55 -6.76 0.69 4.24
CA GLU A 55 -7.89 0.25 5.08
C GLU A 55 -7.51 0.27 6.57
N ARG A 56 -6.27 -0.10 6.89
CA ARG A 56 -5.74 -0.16 8.26
C ARG A 56 -5.23 1.19 8.78
N GLY A 57 -5.33 2.27 7.99
CA GLY A 57 -4.81 3.59 8.34
C GLY A 57 -3.29 3.62 8.50
N ARG A 58 -2.57 2.65 7.92
CA ARG A 58 -1.11 2.53 8.04
C ARG A 58 -0.36 3.34 7.00
N VAL A 59 -1.05 3.74 5.94
CA VAL A 59 -0.53 4.63 4.89
C VAL A 59 -1.64 5.59 4.47
N ARG A 60 -1.24 6.70 3.87
CA ARG A 60 -2.11 7.55 3.07
C ARG A 60 -1.73 7.40 1.60
N VAL A 61 -2.72 7.45 0.71
CA VAL A 61 -2.49 7.31 -0.73
C VAL A 61 -2.84 8.62 -1.41
N VAL A 62 -1.94 9.15 -2.24
CA VAL A 62 -2.17 10.37 -3.02
C VAL A 62 -2.09 10.08 -4.52
N ASP A 63 -2.89 10.75 -5.32
CA ASP A 63 -2.74 10.74 -6.78
C ASP A 63 -1.61 11.66 -7.27
N GLU A 64 -1.36 11.68 -8.57
CA GLU A 64 -0.30 12.48 -9.20
C GLU A 64 -0.45 13.99 -8.94
N GLY A 65 -1.69 14.46 -8.73
CA GLY A 65 -1.99 15.85 -8.35
C GLY A 65 -1.79 16.13 -6.86
N GLY A 66 -1.39 15.14 -6.07
CA GLY A 66 -1.21 15.26 -4.62
C GLY A 66 -2.51 15.17 -3.82
N ARG A 67 -3.65 14.87 -4.45
CA ARG A 67 -4.93 14.71 -3.74
C ARG A 67 -4.98 13.35 -3.07
N GLU A 68 -5.34 13.35 -1.79
CA GLU A 68 -5.51 12.12 -1.02
C GLU A 68 -6.72 11.32 -1.52
N LEU A 69 -6.54 10.00 -1.63
CA LEU A 69 -7.56 9.07 -2.09
C LEU A 69 -8.16 8.31 -0.91
N SER A 70 -9.49 8.24 -0.87
CA SER A 70 -10.18 7.33 0.06
C SER A 70 -9.94 5.86 -0.32
N PHE A 71 -10.20 4.96 0.62
CA PHE A 71 -10.16 3.53 0.36
C PHE A 71 -11.08 3.15 -0.81
N GLU A 72 -12.31 3.65 -0.84
CA GLU A 72 -13.28 3.35 -1.87
C GLU A 72 -12.85 3.91 -3.24
N GLU A 73 -12.25 5.09 -3.28
CA GLU A 73 -11.70 5.65 -4.51
C GLU A 73 -10.57 4.80 -5.07
N LEU A 74 -9.61 4.40 -4.23
CA LEU A 74 -8.52 3.54 -4.63
C LEU A 74 -9.03 2.16 -5.08
N ALA A 75 -9.91 1.54 -4.30
CA ALA A 75 -10.50 0.23 -4.60
C ALA A 75 -11.24 0.26 -5.95
N ARG A 76 -12.02 1.30 -6.22
CA ARG A 76 -12.69 1.47 -7.51
C ARG A 76 -11.70 1.64 -8.66
N ARG A 77 -10.64 2.46 -8.49
CA ARG A 77 -9.63 2.66 -9.54
C ARG A 77 -8.91 1.36 -9.89
N LEU A 78 -8.46 0.62 -8.88
CA LEU A 78 -7.72 -0.63 -9.07
C LEU A 78 -8.62 -1.74 -9.63
N THR A 79 -9.87 -1.85 -9.16
CA THR A 79 -10.81 -2.88 -9.62
C THR A 79 -11.32 -2.61 -11.04
N ARG A 80 -11.50 -1.34 -11.44
CA ARG A 80 -11.82 -1.01 -12.84
C ARG A 80 -10.72 -1.45 -13.81
N ARG A 81 -9.47 -1.46 -13.34
CA ARG A 81 -8.32 -1.86 -14.15
C ARG A 81 -8.14 -3.38 -14.18
N ASP A 82 -8.20 -4.04 -13.02
CA ASP A 82 -8.22 -5.50 -12.92
C ASP A 82 -9.34 -5.91 -11.96
N PRO A 83 -10.47 -6.44 -12.46
CA PRO A 83 -11.57 -6.93 -11.62
C PRO A 83 -11.16 -7.99 -10.61
N LYS A 84 -10.09 -8.76 -10.88
CA LYS A 84 -9.56 -9.76 -9.94
C LYS A 84 -8.91 -9.12 -8.72
N THR A 85 -8.55 -7.84 -8.77
CA THR A 85 -7.94 -7.12 -7.64
C THR A 85 -8.82 -7.18 -6.41
N TRP A 86 -10.13 -7.04 -6.56
CA TRP A 86 -11.05 -7.09 -5.42
C TRP A 86 -11.03 -8.46 -4.74
N LEU A 87 -11.10 -9.55 -5.51
CA LEU A 87 -11.02 -10.90 -4.98
C LEU A 87 -9.65 -11.17 -4.33
N LYS A 88 -8.55 -10.81 -5.02
CA LYS A 88 -7.18 -10.93 -4.49
C LYS A 88 -7.04 -10.15 -3.18
N TYR A 89 -7.64 -8.97 -3.09
CA TYR A 89 -7.65 -8.14 -1.88
C TYR A 89 -8.37 -8.82 -0.71
N LEU A 90 -9.56 -9.38 -0.92
CA LEU A 90 -10.30 -10.08 0.14
C LEU A 90 -9.49 -11.24 0.71
N VAL A 91 -8.88 -12.06 -0.15
CA VAL A 91 -8.01 -13.18 0.27
C VAL A 91 -6.77 -12.66 0.99
N TYR A 92 -6.10 -11.67 0.42
CA TYR A 92 -4.90 -11.07 1.01
C TYR A 92 -5.18 -10.46 2.39
N SER A 93 -6.28 -9.72 2.54
CA SER A 93 -6.65 -9.05 3.79
C SER A 93 -7.01 -10.07 4.89
N ASP A 94 -7.75 -11.13 4.56
CA ASP A 94 -8.06 -12.21 5.51
C ASP A 94 -6.77 -12.90 6.02
N LEU A 95 -5.85 -13.26 5.12
CA LEU A 95 -4.57 -13.87 5.50
C LEU A 95 -3.72 -12.93 6.37
N ARG A 96 -3.61 -11.66 6.01
CA ARG A 96 -2.85 -10.66 6.79
C ARG A 96 -3.47 -10.43 8.17
N ARG A 97 -4.80 -10.38 8.29
CA ARG A 97 -5.50 -10.24 9.57
C ARG A 97 -5.24 -11.42 10.51
N ARG A 98 -4.97 -12.61 9.97
CA ARG A 98 -4.59 -13.82 10.72
C ARG A 98 -3.10 -13.90 11.06
N GLY A 99 -2.30 -12.90 10.68
CA GLY A 99 -0.87 -12.84 11.00
C GLY A 99 0.05 -13.53 9.98
N TYR A 100 -0.48 -14.03 8.86
CA TYR A 100 0.37 -14.60 7.81
C TYR A 100 1.15 -13.51 7.07
N VAL A 101 2.39 -13.80 6.70
CA VAL A 101 3.17 -12.97 5.76
C VAL A 101 2.90 -13.48 4.35
N VAL A 102 2.12 -12.72 3.57
CA VAL A 102 1.80 -13.05 2.18
C VAL A 102 2.76 -12.31 1.27
N LYS A 103 3.66 -13.05 0.59
CA LYS A 103 4.54 -12.51 -0.47
C LYS A 103 3.99 -12.88 -1.84
N GLY A 104 4.18 -11.99 -2.81
CA GLY A 104 3.55 -11.97 -4.14
C GLY A 104 3.76 -13.21 -5.01
N GLY A 105 3.05 -14.30 -4.69
CA GLY A 105 2.88 -15.46 -5.57
C GLY A 105 1.69 -15.35 -6.54
N LEU A 106 0.87 -14.29 -6.43
CA LEU A 106 -0.30 -14.04 -7.29
C LEU A 106 0.06 -13.09 -8.43
N ARG A 107 0.95 -13.50 -9.33
CA ARG A 107 1.10 -12.85 -10.64
C ARG A 107 -0.07 -13.26 -11.52
#